data_AF-A0A9E4ME90-F1
#
_entry.id   AF-A0A9E4ME90-F1
#
_cell.length_a   1.000
_cell.length_b   1.000
_cell.length_c   1.000
_cell.angle_alpha   90.00
_cell.angle_beta   90.00
_cell.angle_gamma   90.00
#
_symmetry.space_group_name_H-M   'P 1'
#
loop_
_entity.id
_entity.type
_entity.pdbx_description
1 polymer ?
#
loop_
_entity_poly.entity_id
_entity_poly.type
_entity_poly.pdbx_seq_one_letter_code
_entity_poly.pdbx_strand_id
1 'polypeptide(L)'
;MDRDKRDALGAIVDNFKSQQRQQVSLDELAVCAEDNRLDHGAIEALIDALEAVGITVGEADPPGPTQDEAQEILVKVLAAARSLKAELGRAPSTAEIAERLGLEATIIRRVLRFGATLT
;
A
#
# COMPACT_ATOMS: atom_id res chain seq x y z
N MET A 1 -13.70 11.10 23.00
CA MET A 1 -13.24 12.07 21.98
C MET A 1 -14.19 13.26 21.96
N ASP A 2 -13.66 14.44 22.28
CA ASP A 2 -14.38 15.71 22.27
C ASP A 2 -14.97 16.02 20.89
N ARG A 3 -16.11 16.73 20.84
CA ARG A 3 -16.79 17.07 19.60
C ARG A 3 -15.89 17.90 18.66
N ASP A 4 -15.17 18.85 19.23
CA ASP A 4 -14.26 19.73 18.50
C ASP A 4 -13.12 18.96 17.81
N LYS A 5 -12.62 17.89 18.45
CA LYS A 5 -11.59 17.02 17.86
C LYS A 5 -12.12 16.19 16.70
N ARG A 6 -13.37 15.72 16.78
CA ARG A 6 -14.03 15.01 15.67
C ARG A 6 -14.24 15.92 14.47
N ASP A 7 -14.67 17.15 14.71
CA ASP A 7 -14.91 18.13 13.65
C ASP A 7 -13.58 18.54 12.99
N ALA A 8 -12.50 18.69 13.78
CA ALA A 8 -11.14 18.91 13.26
C ALA A 8 -10.63 17.74 12.41
N LEU A 9 -10.80 16.49 12.87
CA LEU A 9 -10.43 15.29 12.10
C LEU A 9 -11.15 15.25 10.74
N GLY A 10 -12.46 15.52 10.73
CA GLY A 10 -13.25 15.54 9.51
C GLY A 10 -12.72 16.59 8.52
N ALA A 11 -12.42 17.80 9.00
CA ALA A 11 -11.88 18.87 8.17
C ALA A 11 -10.49 18.51 7.56
N ILE A 12 -9.64 17.82 8.33
CA ILE A 12 -8.33 17.37 7.84
C ILE A 12 -8.49 16.33 6.73
N VAL A 13 -9.35 15.33 6.94
CA VAL A 13 -9.63 14.27 5.94
C VAL A 13 -10.23 14.87 4.67
N ASP A 14 -11.20 15.79 4.81
CA ASP A 14 -11.82 16.48 3.68
C ASP A 14 -10.82 17.33 2.90
N ASN A 15 -9.88 17.99 3.59
CA ASN A 15 -8.80 18.73 2.94
C ASN A 15 -7.93 17.79 2.08
N PHE A 16 -7.41 16.70 2.65
CA PHE A 16 -6.59 15.74 1.89
C PHE A 16 -7.35 15.11 0.72
N LYS A 17 -8.64 14.81 0.91
CA LYS A 17 -9.52 14.30 -0.15
C LYS A 17 -9.74 15.33 -1.26
N SER A 18 -9.95 16.60 -0.92
CA SER A 18 -10.14 17.68 -1.90
C SER A 18 -8.92 17.89 -2.80
N GLN A 19 -7.73 17.60 -2.27
CA GLN A 19 -6.46 17.66 -3.00
C GLN A 19 -6.19 16.43 -3.88
N GLN A 20 -7.14 15.48 -3.95
CA GLN A 20 -7.00 14.20 -4.66
C GLN A 20 -5.74 13.43 -4.26
N ARG A 21 -5.31 13.59 -3.01
CA ARG A 21 -4.12 12.93 -2.49
C ARG A 21 -4.44 11.45 -2.34
N GLN A 22 -3.50 10.60 -2.76
CA GLN A 22 -3.56 9.16 -2.51
C GLN A 22 -2.66 8.75 -1.33
N GLN A 23 -1.90 9.72 -0.81
CA GLN A 23 -0.89 9.47 0.21
C GLN A 23 -0.57 10.73 1.02
N VAL A 24 -0.23 10.54 2.29
CA VAL A 24 0.29 11.55 3.23
C VAL A 24 1.52 10.98 3.93
N SER A 25 2.62 11.74 4.02
CA SER A 25 3.83 11.30 4.73
C SER A 25 3.67 11.40 6.25
N LEU A 26 4.53 10.71 7.00
CA LEU A 26 4.55 10.81 8.47
C LEU A 26 4.93 12.21 8.95
N ASP A 27 5.81 12.91 8.22
CA ASP A 27 6.19 14.28 8.55
C ASP A 27 5.02 15.26 8.36
N GLU A 28 4.27 15.12 7.27
CA GLU A 28 3.08 15.93 7.00
C GLU A 28 1.98 15.66 8.04
N LEU A 29 1.83 14.39 8.45
CA LEU A 29 0.90 14.01 9.51
C LEU A 29 1.33 14.60 10.87
N ALA A 30 2.63 14.60 11.17
CA ALA A 30 3.17 15.17 12.41
C ALA A 30 2.90 16.69 12.49
N VAL A 31 3.10 17.42 11.40
CA VAL A 31 2.76 18.85 11.32
C VAL A 31 1.26 19.07 11.53
N CYS A 32 0.41 18.29 10.86
CA CYS A 32 -1.05 18.37 11.03
C CYS A 32 -1.48 18.08 12.48
N ALA A 33 -0.84 17.11 13.13
CA ALA A 33 -1.11 16.75 14.51
C ALA A 33 -0.72 17.88 15.47
N GLU A 34 0.40 18.56 15.25
CA GLU A 34 0.84 19.70 16.05
C GLU A 34 -0.11 20.90 15.90
N ASP A 35 -0.44 21.28 14.66
CA ASP A 35 -1.32 22.41 14.34
C ASP A 35 -2.73 22.26 14.94
N ASN A 36 -3.22 21.03 15.01
CA ASN A 36 -4.55 20.70 15.54
C ASN A 36 -4.52 20.18 16.98
N ARG A 37 -3.34 20.18 17.63
CA ARG A 37 -3.11 19.67 18.99
C ARG A 37 -3.71 18.27 19.21
N LEU A 38 -3.52 17.40 18.22
CA LEU A 38 -3.98 16.03 18.27
C LEU A 38 -3.14 15.24 19.27
N ASP A 39 -3.82 14.48 20.13
CA ASP A 39 -3.18 13.49 20.98
C ASP A 39 -2.98 12.18 20.22
N HIS A 40 -2.25 11.23 20.81
CA HIS A 40 -1.96 9.95 20.18
C HIS A 40 -3.22 9.21 19.69
N GLY A 41 -4.29 9.21 20.48
CA GLY A 41 -5.54 8.56 20.08
C GLY A 41 -6.26 9.28 18.93
N ALA A 42 -6.16 10.61 18.86
CA ALA A 42 -6.67 11.38 17.74
C ALA A 42 -5.83 11.20 16.46
N ILE A 43 -4.52 10.98 16.60
CA ILE A 43 -3.63 10.64 15.48
C ILE A 43 -3.98 9.25 14.93
N GLU A 44 -4.17 8.24 15.78
CA GLU A 44 -4.61 6.91 15.35
C GLU A 44 -5.96 7.00 14.61
N ALA A 45 -6.93 7.71 15.18
CA ALA A 45 -8.23 7.92 14.54
C ALA A 45 -8.12 8.66 13.19
N LEU A 46 -7.13 9.54 13.03
CA LEU A 46 -6.89 10.27 11.79
C LEU A 46 -6.29 9.35 10.72
N ILE A 47 -5.34 8.49 11.11
CA ILE A 47 -4.77 7.47 10.22
C ILE A 47 -5.87 6.56 9.71
N ASP A 48 -6.69 6.00 10.62
CA ASP A 48 -7.81 5.13 10.26
C ASP A 48 -8.79 5.83 9.30
N ALA A 49 -9.10 7.11 9.55
CA ALA A 49 -10.00 7.89 8.71
C ALA A 49 -9.44 8.16 7.31
N LEU A 50 -8.13 8.43 7.20
CA LEU A 50 -7.45 8.63 5.92
C LEU A 50 -7.40 7.33 5.11
N GLU A 51 -7.05 6.21 5.74
CA GLU A 51 -7.00 4.91 5.07
C GLU A 51 -8.40 4.44 4.63
N ALA A 52 -9.44 4.69 5.43
CA ALA A 52 -10.82 4.38 5.07
C ALA A 52 -11.32 5.12 3.82
N VAL A 53 -10.73 6.28 3.48
CA VAL A 53 -11.03 7.02 2.26
C VAL A 53 -10.02 6.77 1.13
N GLY A 54 -9.12 5.80 1.30
CA GLY A 54 -8.14 5.38 0.29
C GLY A 54 -6.85 6.21 0.25
N ILE A 55 -6.55 6.94 1.32
CA ILE A 55 -5.32 7.74 1.45
C ILE A 55 -4.35 7.00 2.35
N THR A 56 -3.19 6.63 1.81
CA THR A 56 -2.19 5.86 2.56
C THR A 56 -1.33 6.79 3.43
N VAL A 57 -1.09 6.43 4.69
CA VAL A 57 -0.20 7.18 5.57
C VAL A 57 1.17 6.51 5.62
N GLY A 58 2.25 7.27 5.36
CA GLY A 58 3.62 6.74 5.41
C GLY A 58 4.47 7.14 4.21
N GLU A 59 5.67 6.55 4.12
CA GLU A 59 6.41 6.54 2.85
C GLU A 59 5.60 5.81 1.78
N ALA A 60 5.75 6.27 0.53
CA ALA A 60 5.04 5.64 -0.56
C ALA A 60 5.66 4.26 -0.65
N ASP A 61 4.86 3.20 -0.55
CA ASP A 61 5.31 1.99 -1.23
C ASP A 61 5.67 2.45 -2.65
N PRO A 62 6.88 2.13 -3.15
CA PRO A 62 7.27 2.54 -4.50
C PRO A 62 6.14 2.16 -5.45
N PRO A 63 5.82 3.03 -6.44
CA PRO A 63 4.68 2.83 -7.30
C PRO A 63 4.74 1.39 -7.81
N GLY A 64 3.68 0.64 -7.50
CA GLY A 64 3.56 -0.72 -7.98
C GLY A 64 3.56 -0.72 -9.51
N PRO A 65 3.84 -1.86 -10.14
CA PRO A 65 3.73 -1.94 -11.59
C PRO A 65 2.33 -1.49 -12.03
N THR A 66 2.27 -0.71 -13.11
CA THR A 66 1.02 -0.37 -13.80
C THR A 66 0.27 -1.63 -14.22
N GLN A 67 -0.99 -1.52 -14.65
CA GLN A 67 -1.77 -2.69 -15.04
C GLN A 67 -1.09 -3.49 -16.18
N ASP A 68 -0.55 -2.81 -17.18
CA ASP A 68 0.13 -3.45 -18.31
C ASP A 68 1.44 -4.12 -17.86
N GLU A 69 2.24 -3.43 -17.04
CA GLU A 69 3.45 -4.00 -16.43
C GLU A 69 3.13 -5.20 -15.52
N ALA A 70 2.03 -5.12 -14.76
CA ALA A 70 1.60 -6.19 -13.88
C ALA A 70 1.21 -7.44 -14.68
N GLN A 71 0.57 -7.29 -15.86
CA GLN A 71 0.30 -8.41 -16.75
C GLN A 71 1.59 -9.04 -17.29
N GLU A 72 2.54 -8.24 -17.77
CA GLU A 72 3.82 -8.74 -18.26
C GLU A 72 4.63 -9.45 -17.18
N ILE A 73 4.69 -8.87 -15.98
CA ILE A 73 5.37 -9.46 -14.83
C ILE A 73 4.63 -10.72 -14.39
N LEU A 74 3.30 -10.76 -14.42
CA LEU A 74 2.52 -11.95 -14.03
C LEU A 74 2.88 -13.16 -14.90
N VAL A 75 3.02 -12.97 -16.22
CA VAL A 75 3.44 -14.05 -17.13
C VAL A 75 4.82 -14.57 -16.74
N LYS A 76 5.78 -13.68 -16.45
CA LYS A 76 7.14 -14.04 -16.01
C LYS A 76 7.12 -14.77 -14.66
N VAL A 77 6.32 -14.29 -13.71
CA VAL A 77 6.14 -14.89 -12.37
C VAL A 77 5.58 -16.31 -12.47
N LEU A 78 4.53 -16.53 -13.26
CA LEU A 78 3.93 -17.84 -13.42
C LEU A 78 4.88 -18.83 -14.12
N ALA A 79 5.64 -18.36 -15.11
CA ALA A 79 6.67 -19.18 -15.76
C ALA A 79 7.79 -19.57 -14.79
N ALA A 80 8.33 -18.60 -14.03
CA ALA A 80 9.36 -18.84 -13.02
C ALA A 80 8.87 -19.79 -11.92
N ALA A 81 7.64 -19.60 -11.43
CA ALA A 81 7.05 -20.47 -10.41
C ALA A 81 6.92 -21.92 -10.89
N ARG A 82 6.56 -22.15 -12.16
CA ARG A 82 6.48 -23.50 -12.74
C ARG A 82 7.87 -24.14 -12.88
N SER A 83 8.87 -23.40 -13.35
CA SER A 83 10.26 -23.88 -13.45
C SER A 83 10.80 -24.26 -12.06
N LEU A 84 10.70 -23.35 -11.10
CA LEU A 84 11.14 -23.58 -9.72
C LEU A 84 10.41 -24.76 -9.08
N LYS A 85 9.11 -24.94 -9.35
CA LYS A 85 8.38 -26.11 -8.86
C LYS A 85 8.93 -27.43 -9.39
N ALA A 86 9.31 -27.46 -10.67
CA ALA A 86 9.92 -28.65 -11.28
C ALA A 86 11.32 -28.92 -10.71
N GLU A 87 12.11 -27.87 -10.44
CA GLU A 87 13.45 -27.95 -9.86
C GLU A 87 13.44 -28.39 -8.39
N LEU A 88 12.54 -27.80 -7.58
CA LEU A 88 12.49 -28.00 -6.13
C LEU A 88 11.61 -29.20 -5.69
N GLY A 89 10.76 -29.70 -6.59
CA GLY A 89 9.75 -30.72 -6.25
C GLY A 89 8.63 -30.23 -5.32
N ARG A 90 8.60 -28.94 -4.97
CA ARG A 90 7.58 -28.28 -4.13
C ARG A 90 7.18 -26.93 -4.71
N ALA A 91 6.10 -26.35 -4.22
CA ALA A 91 5.75 -24.97 -4.58
C ALA A 91 6.86 -23.99 -4.10
N PRO A 92 7.34 -23.07 -4.96
CA PRO A 92 8.27 -22.04 -4.57
C PRO A 92 7.57 -20.93 -3.77
N SER A 93 8.32 -20.30 -2.88
CA SER A 93 7.93 -19.11 -2.14
C SER A 93 8.03 -17.85 -3.01
N THR A 94 7.39 -16.76 -2.57
CA THR A 94 7.49 -15.47 -3.25
C THR A 94 8.91 -14.90 -3.26
N ALA A 95 9.70 -15.18 -2.22
CA ALA A 95 11.11 -14.79 -2.14
C ALA A 95 11.97 -15.54 -3.17
N GLU A 96 11.76 -16.83 -3.37
CA GLU A 96 12.50 -17.62 -4.37
C GLU A 96 12.18 -17.19 -5.81
N ILE A 97 10.92 -16.82 -6.08
CA ILE A 97 10.53 -16.28 -7.39
C ILE A 97 11.14 -14.87 -7.58
N ALA A 98 11.10 -14.04 -6.54
CA ALA A 98 11.71 -12.71 -6.54
C ALA A 98 13.21 -12.78 -6.87
N GLU A 99 13.94 -13.66 -6.18
CA GLU A 99 15.36 -13.91 -6.42
C GLU A 99 15.63 -14.38 -7.86
N ARG A 100 14.82 -15.32 -8.37
CA ARG A 100 14.95 -15.82 -9.74
C ARG A 100 14.74 -14.73 -10.81
N LEU A 101 13.87 -13.77 -10.53
CA LEU A 101 13.50 -12.71 -11.48
C LEU A 101 14.29 -11.40 -11.26
N GLY A 102 15.10 -11.30 -10.21
CA GLY A 102 15.78 -10.06 -9.84
C GLY A 102 14.80 -8.94 -9.46
N LEU A 103 13.65 -9.29 -8.87
CA LEU A 103 12.59 -8.36 -8.49
C LEU A 103 12.40 -8.35 -6.98
N GLU A 104 11.79 -7.29 -6.46
CA GLU A 104 11.39 -7.22 -5.06
C GLU A 104 10.22 -8.16 -4.75
N ALA A 105 10.29 -8.85 -3.61
CA ALA A 105 9.22 -9.77 -3.18
C ALA A 105 7.86 -9.06 -3.04
N THR A 106 7.87 -7.77 -2.72
CA THR A 106 6.66 -6.93 -2.65
C THR A 106 6.01 -6.76 -4.03
N ILE A 107 6.79 -6.64 -5.11
CA ILE A 107 6.28 -6.60 -6.49
C ILE A 107 5.63 -7.94 -6.83
N ILE A 108 6.28 -9.06 -6.51
CA ILE A 108 5.74 -10.40 -6.76
C ILE A 108 4.40 -10.60 -6.05
N ARG A 109 4.29 -10.21 -4.78
CA ARG A 109 3.03 -10.29 -4.01
C ARG A 109 1.92 -9.44 -4.62
N ARG A 110 2.24 -8.22 -5.07
CA ARG A 110 1.26 -7.32 -5.72
C ARG A 110 0.76 -7.91 -7.05
N VAL A 111 1.66 -8.40 -7.87
CA VAL A 111 1.34 -9.01 -9.18
C VAL A 111 0.51 -10.29 -9.03
N LEU A 112 0.85 -11.15 -8.07
CA LEU A 112 0.04 -12.36 -7.79
C LEU A 112 -1.37 -12.00 -7.30
N ARG A 113 -1.52 -10.95 -6.49
CA ARG A 113 -2.82 -10.45 -6.03
C ARG A 113 -3.66 -9.91 -7.20
N PHE A 114 -3.04 -9.13 -8.09
CA PHE A 114 -3.66 -8.68 -9.33
C PHE A 114 -4.15 -9.87 -10.16
N GLY A 115 -3.31 -10.89 -10.37
CA GLY A 115 -3.70 -12.11 -11.09
C GLY A 115 -4.90 -12.84 -10.47
N ALA A 116 -5.01 -12.88 -9.14
CA ALA A 116 -6.14 -13.51 -8.45
C ALA A 116 -7.48 -12.78 -8.66
N THR A 117 -7.45 -11.47 -8.94
CA THR A 117 -8.66 -10.68 -9.25
C THR A 117 -9.15 -10.81 -10.69
N LEU A 118 -8.35 -11.42 -11.57
CA LEU A 118 -8.70 -11.67 -12.98
C LEU A 118 -9.42 -13.00 -13.21
N THR A 119 -9.56 -13.82 -12.17
CA THR A 119 -10.26 -15.12 -12.14
C THR A 119 -11.64 -14.99 -11.53
#